data_AF-A0A1G1VQR1-F1
#
_entry.id   AF-A0A1G1VQR1-F1
#
_cell.length_a   1.000
_cell.length_b   1.000
_cell.length_c   1.000
_cell.angle_alpha   90.00
_cell.angle_beta   90.00
_cell.angle_gamma   90.00
#
_symmetry.space_group_name_H-M   'P 1'
#
loop_
_entity.id
_entity.type
_entity.pdbx_description
1 polymer ?
#
loop_
_entity_poly.entity_id
_entity_poly.type
_entity_poly.pdbx_seq_one_letter_code
_entity_poly.pdbx_strand_id
1 'polypeptide(L)'
;MRPGLTLGVVAGDQLVKWWWLKSGVAVINRGVAGGMWADDRWWLIAGVMVGYLWWTKKGSSWDLIVAGGLSNFGDRVVRGGVVDGSWGFNLADVTIIVGSLWLIASRK
;
A
#
# COMPACT_ATOMS: atom_id res chain seq x y z
N MET A 1 16.30 -0.88 -6.94
CA MET A 1 14.96 -0.35 -6.70
C MET A 1 14.74 0.71 -7.75
N ARG A 2 13.61 0.69 -8.45
CA ARG A 2 13.35 1.62 -9.56
C ARG A 2 12.42 2.74 -9.08
N PRO A 3 12.94 3.92 -8.69
CA PRO A 3 12.14 4.96 -8.06
C PRO A 3 10.99 5.42 -8.94
N GLY A 4 11.17 5.46 -10.27
CA GLY A 4 10.10 5.81 -11.21
C GLY A 4 8.92 4.85 -11.17
N LEU A 5 9.16 3.54 -11.03
CA LEU A 5 8.07 2.56 -10.91
C LEU A 5 7.30 2.76 -9.60
N THR A 6 8.00 2.89 -8.48
CA THR A 6 7.34 3.09 -7.19
C THR A 6 6.55 4.39 -7.16
N LEU A 7 7.14 5.51 -7.59
CA LEU A 7 6.45 6.78 -7.65
C LEU A 7 5.23 6.74 -8.57
N GLY A 8 5.35 6.08 -9.73
CA GLY A 8 4.22 5.89 -10.65
C GLY A 8 3.08 5.10 -10.03
N VAL A 9 3.39 4.01 -9.31
CA VAL A 9 2.37 3.20 -8.61
C VAL A 9 1.73 3.97 -7.46
N VAL A 10 2.52 4.65 -6.63
CA VAL A 10 1.99 5.47 -5.52
C VAL A 10 1.12 6.60 -6.05
N ALA A 11 1.57 7.32 -7.08
CA ALA A 11 0.79 8.40 -7.69
C ALA A 11 -0.51 7.86 -8.31
N GLY A 12 -0.44 6.74 -9.02
CA GLY A 12 -1.61 6.09 -9.61
C GLY A 12 -2.63 5.68 -8.55
N ASP A 13 -2.20 5.00 -7.49
CA ASP A 13 -3.08 4.60 -6.39
C ASP A 13 -3.70 5.81 -5.67
N GLN A 14 -2.91 6.85 -5.37
CA GLN A 14 -3.41 8.08 -4.74
C GLN A 14 -4.41 8.84 -5.62
N LEU A 15 -4.24 8.86 -6.96
CA LEU A 15 -5.20 9.44 -7.89
C LEU A 15 -6.53 8.67 -7.89
N VAL A 16 -6.48 7.34 -7.89
CA VAL A 16 -7.68 6.48 -7.83
C VAL A 16 -8.41 6.69 -6.50
N LYS A 17 -7.68 6.70 -5.38
CA LYS A 17 -8.23 6.96 -4.04
C LYS A 17 -8.84 8.35 -3.93
N TRP A 18 -8.18 9.37 -4.47
CA TRP A 18 -8.73 10.72 -4.54
C TRP A 18 -10.05 10.76 -5.32
N TRP A 19 -10.10 10.08 -6.47
CA TRP A 19 -11.33 9.98 -7.25
C TRP A 19 -12.45 9.25 -6.49
N TRP A 20 -12.15 8.14 -5.81
CA TRP A 20 -13.15 7.45 -4.98
C TRP A 20 -13.69 8.30 -3.83
N LEU A 21 -12.83 9.07 -3.17
CA LEU A 21 -13.24 10.02 -2.13
C LEU A 21 -14.17 11.09 -2.70
N LYS A 22 -13.85 11.63 -3.88
CA LYS A 22 -14.67 12.64 -4.56
C LYS A 22 -16.02 12.10 -5.01
N SER A 23 -16.06 10.85 -5.47
CA SER A 23 -17.28 10.19 -5.96
C SER A 23 -18.16 9.60 -4.85
N GLY A 24 -17.74 9.67 -3.58
CA GLY A 24 -18.49 9.14 -2.44
C GLY A 24 -18.56 7.60 -2.39
N VAL A 25 -17.69 6.92 -3.15
CA VAL A 25 -17.63 5.44 -3.21
C VAL A 25 -16.49 4.86 -2.36
N ALA A 26 -15.71 5.73 -1.71
CA ALA A 26 -14.62 5.34 -0.84
C ALA A 26 -15.10 4.88 0.55
N VAL A 27 -14.40 3.89 1.11
CA VAL A 27 -14.50 3.50 2.51
C VAL A 27 -13.16 3.77 3.19
N ILE A 28 -13.18 4.40 4.37
CA ILE A 28 -11.95 4.59 5.17
C ILE A 28 -11.79 3.38 6.10
N ASN A 29 -10.85 2.51 5.74
CA ASN A 29 -10.52 1.32 6.51
C ASN A 29 -9.47 1.65 7.57
N ARG A 30 -9.89 1.66 8.84
CA ARG A 30 -9.01 1.89 9.99
C ARG A 30 -8.31 0.62 10.50
N GLY A 31 -8.74 -0.54 10.02
CA GLY A 31 -8.17 -1.81 10.41
C GLY A 31 -6.87 -2.14 9.69
N VAL A 32 -6.32 -3.28 10.07
CA VAL A 32 -5.42 -4.07 9.21
C VAL A 32 -6.29 -5.07 8.44
N ALA A 33 -5.77 -5.65 7.35
CA ALA A 33 -6.46 -6.67 6.56
C ALA A 33 -7.15 -7.71 7.46
N GLY A 34 -8.42 -8.03 7.17
CA GLY A 34 -9.24 -8.94 7.97
C GLY A 34 -9.97 -8.32 9.16
N GLY A 35 -9.98 -6.99 9.31
CA GLY A 35 -10.78 -6.30 10.34
C GLY A 35 -10.15 -6.35 11.74
N MET A 36 -8.87 -6.70 11.85
CA MET A 36 -8.16 -6.62 13.12
C MET A 36 -8.05 -5.15 13.55
N TRP A 37 -8.52 -4.86 14.77
CA TRP A 37 -8.33 -3.57 15.41
C TRP A 37 -6.85 -3.44 15.75
N ALA A 38 -6.14 -2.74 14.89
CA ALA A 38 -4.79 -2.35 15.18
C ALA A 38 -4.85 -1.13 16.09
N ASP A 39 -4.24 -1.22 17.28
CA ASP A 39 -3.82 -0.06 18.05
C ASP A 39 -3.21 0.99 17.10
N ASP A 40 -3.50 2.27 17.34
CA ASP A 40 -3.13 3.44 16.53
C ASP A 40 -1.60 3.60 16.34
N ARG A 41 -0.79 2.66 16.79
CA ARG A 41 0.68 2.67 16.68
C ARG A 41 1.23 1.61 15.72
N TRP A 42 0.47 0.58 15.35
CA TRP A 42 0.98 -0.50 14.49
C TRP A 42 1.35 -0.03 13.09
N TRP A 43 0.72 1.02 12.58
CA TRP A 43 1.07 1.59 11.29
C TRP A 43 2.43 2.31 11.30
N LEU A 44 2.90 2.79 12.45
CA LEU A 44 4.27 3.31 12.59
C LEU A 44 5.29 2.21 12.40
N ILE A 45 5.06 1.04 13.01
CA ILE A 45 5.92 -0.15 12.84
C ILE A 45 5.90 -0.60 11.38
N ALA A 46 4.73 -0.65 10.74
CA ALA A 46 4.60 -0.96 9.33
C ALA A 46 5.38 0.04 8.45
N GLY A 47 5.31 1.34 8.75
CA GLY A 47 6.09 2.38 8.08
C GLY A 47 7.60 2.19 8.19
N VAL A 48 8.08 1.89 9.41
CA VAL A 48 9.51 1.57 9.64
C VAL A 48 9.94 0.35 8.84
N MET A 49 9.12 -0.70 8.80
CA MET A 49 9.40 -1.90 8.00
C MET A 49 9.44 -1.60 6.50
N VAL A 50 8.47 -0.84 5.99
CA VAL A 50 8.43 -0.40 4.58
C VAL A 50 9.68 0.42 4.24
N GLY A 51 10.09 1.34 5.12
CA GLY A 51 11.32 2.13 4.96
C GLY A 51 12.59 1.27 5.00
N TYR A 52 12.66 0.29 5.89
CA TYR A 52 13.77 -0.66 5.93
C TYR A 52 13.86 -1.53 4.66
N LEU A 53 12.71 -2.01 4.16
CA LEU A 53 12.64 -2.78 2.93
C LEU A 53 13.02 -1.95 1.70
N TRP A 54 12.60 -0.68 1.64
CA TRP A 54 13.03 0.29 0.62
C TRP A 54 14.56 0.44 0.58
N TRP A 55 15.20 0.52 1.74
CA TRP A 55 16.65 0.66 1.83
C TRP A 55 17.38 -0.62 1.39
N THR A 56 16.96 -1.76 1.92
CA THR A 56 17.73 -3.01 1.86
C THR A 56 17.40 -3.94 0.71
N LYS A 57 16.20 -3.85 0.13
CA LYS A 57 15.75 -4.75 -0.93
C LYS A 57 15.77 -4.07 -2.30
N LYS A 58 16.11 -4.83 -3.32
CA LYS A 58 16.16 -4.38 -4.72
C LYS A 58 15.48 -5.42 -5.60
N GLY A 59 14.75 -4.98 -6.62
CA GLY A 59 14.14 -5.85 -7.63
C GLY A 59 12.68 -5.51 -7.86
N SER A 60 12.16 -5.87 -9.04
CA SER A 60 10.81 -5.51 -9.49
C SER A 60 9.71 -5.89 -8.51
N SER A 61 9.79 -7.08 -7.92
CA SER A 61 8.81 -7.60 -6.96
C SER A 61 8.80 -6.80 -5.66
N TRP A 62 9.98 -6.44 -5.14
CA TRP A 62 10.11 -5.59 -3.96
C TRP A 62 9.66 -4.15 -4.24
N ASP A 63 9.96 -3.61 -5.43
CA ASP A 63 9.52 -2.27 -5.83
C ASP A 63 7.99 -2.15 -5.76
N LEU A 64 7.26 -3.19 -6.18
CA LEU A 64 5.79 -3.25 -6.10
C LEU A 64 5.27 -3.36 -4.66
N ILE A 65 5.82 -4.29 -3.87
CA ILE A 65 5.41 -4.46 -2.46
C ILE A 65 5.62 -3.16 -1.68
N VAL A 66 6.78 -2.53 -1.84
CA VAL A 66 7.10 -1.30 -1.13
C VAL A 66 6.29 -0.11 -1.65
N ALA A 67 6.00 -0.04 -2.95
CA ALA A 67 5.13 1.00 -3.50
C ALA A 67 3.71 0.96 -2.92
N GLY A 68 3.09 -0.23 -2.88
CA GLY A 68 1.77 -0.37 -2.26
C GLY A 68 1.81 -0.08 -0.75
N GLY A 69 2.85 -0.56 -0.06
CA GLY A 69 3.06 -0.27 1.36
C GLY A 69 3.18 1.23 1.66
N LEU A 70 3.96 1.97 0.86
CA LEU A 70 4.12 3.41 0.99
C LEU A 70 2.82 4.17 0.76
N SER A 71 2.04 3.77 -0.26
CA SER A 71 0.77 4.44 -0.55
C SER A 71 -0.25 4.25 0.58
N ASN A 72 -0.40 3.01 1.08
CA ASN A 72 -1.28 2.72 2.23
C ASN A 72 -0.79 3.35 3.54
N PHE A 73 0.52 3.49 3.73
CA PHE A 73 1.09 4.21 4.86
C PHE A 73 0.78 5.71 4.77
N GLY A 74 0.92 6.32 3.59
CA GLY A 74 0.58 7.71 3.35
C GLY A 74 -0.88 8.03 3.69
N ASP A 75 -1.81 7.15 3.33
CA ASP A 75 -3.22 7.31 3.73
C ASP A 75 -3.38 7.31 5.24
N ARG A 76 -2.74 6.38 5.96
CA ARG A 76 -2.85 6.32 7.43
C ARG A 76 -2.32 7.58 8.10
N VAL A 77 -1.21 8.13 7.59
CA VAL A 77 -0.63 9.38 8.10
C VAL A 77 -1.55 10.58 7.85
N VAL A 78 -2.15 10.69 6.66
CA VAL A 78 -2.93 11.87 6.26
C VAL A 78 -4.40 11.79 6.69
N ARG A 79 -4.99 10.61 6.67
CA ARG A 79 -6.44 10.37 6.75
C ARG A 79 -6.85 9.54 7.97
N GLY A 80 -5.89 9.02 8.75
CA GLY A 80 -6.17 8.17 9.92
C GLY A 80 -6.71 6.77 9.55
N GLY A 81 -6.55 6.35 8.30
CA GLY A 81 -7.01 5.06 7.76
C GLY A 81 -6.60 4.92 6.30
N VAL A 82 -6.87 3.76 5.71
CA VAL A 82 -6.61 3.48 4.29
C VAL A 82 -7.86 3.76 3.46
N VAL A 83 -7.70 4.35 2.28
CA VAL A 83 -8.83 4.59 1.37
C VAL A 83 -9.05 3.36 0.50
N ASP A 84 -10.17 2.67 0.70
CA ASP A 84 -10.57 1.50 -0.08
C ASP A 84 -11.73 1.85 -1.01
N GLY A 85 -11.85 1.13 -2.12
CA GLY A 85 -13.06 1.18 -2.95
C GLY A 85 -14.23 0.47 -2.27
N SER A 86 -15.42 0.51 -2.91
CA SER A 86 -16.63 -0.16 -2.39
C SER A 86 -16.48 -1.68 -2.17
N TRP A 87 -15.47 -2.29 -2.80
CA TRP A 87 -15.14 -3.72 -2.64
C TRP A 87 -14.20 -4.02 -1.47
N GLY A 88 -13.75 -3.01 -0.71
CA GLY A 88 -12.89 -3.20 0.46
C GLY A 88 -11.42 -3.47 0.17
N PHE A 89 -10.93 -3.07 -1.00
CA PHE A 89 -9.51 -3.06 -1.35
C PHE A 89 -9.17 -1.86 -2.25
N ASN A 90 -7.88 -1.57 -2.40
CA ASN A 90 -7.36 -0.54 -3.28
C ASN A 90 -6.25 -1.04 -4.22
N LEU A 91 -5.73 -0.15 -5.07
CA LEU A 91 -4.69 -0.51 -6.03
C LEU A 91 -3.36 -0.85 -5.34
N ALA A 92 -3.06 -0.22 -4.19
CA ALA A 92 -1.92 -0.59 -3.37
C ALA A 92 -2.00 -2.03 -2.84
N ASP A 93 -3.17 -2.54 -2.45
CA ASP A 93 -3.34 -3.94 -2.03
C ASP A 93 -3.08 -4.91 -3.19
N VAL A 94 -3.64 -4.62 -4.36
CA VAL A 94 -3.40 -5.40 -5.59
C VAL A 94 -1.91 -5.40 -5.93
N THR A 95 -1.25 -4.25 -5.81
CA THR A 95 0.19 -4.09 -6.06
C THR A 95 1.01 -4.95 -5.11
N ILE A 96 0.68 -4.95 -3.81
CA ILE A 96 1.35 -5.78 -2.80
C ILE A 96 1.17 -7.26 -3.13
N ILE A 97 -0.05 -7.70 -3.48
CA ILE A 97 -0.35 -9.09 -3.83
C ILE A 97 0.45 -9.52 -5.07
N VAL A 98 0.41 -8.73 -6.14
CA VAL A 98 1.14 -9.01 -7.39
C VAL A 98 2.64 -9.06 -7.14
N GLY A 99 3.20 -8.11 -6.39
CA GLY A 99 4.61 -8.11 -6.01
C GLY A 99 5.00 -9.33 -5.18
N SER A 100 4.14 -9.75 -4.25
CA SER A 100 4.35 -10.94 -3.42
C SER A 100 4.31 -12.23 -4.23
N LEU A 101 3.33 -12.38 -5.13
CA LEU A 101 3.24 -13.53 -6.04
C LEU A 101 4.44 -13.61 -6.97
N TRP A 102 4.88 -12.48 -7.54
CA TRP A 102 6.07 -12.45 -8.38
C TRP A 102 7.32 -12.83 -7.58
N LEU A 103 7.49 -12.32 -6.36
CA LEU A 103 8.61 -12.70 -5.51
C LEU A 103 8.65 -14.22 -5.27
N ILE A 104 7.51 -14.84 -4.98
CA ILE A 104 7.41 -16.30 -4.78
C ILE A 104 7.75 -17.04 -6.07
N ALA A 105 7.20 -16.62 -7.22
CA ALA A 105 7.44 -17.24 -8.51
C ALA A 105 8.92 -17.17 -8.94
N SER A 106 9.61 -16.06 -8.63
CA SER A 106 11.02 -15.85 -8.99
C SER A 106 12.03 -16.65 -8.17
N ARG A 107 11.59 -17.33 -7.11
CA ARG A 107 12.44 -18.15 -6.23
C ARG A 107 12.41 -19.65 -6.56
N LYS A 108 11.61 -20.04 -7.55
CA LYS A 108 11.61 -21.37 -8.14
C LYS A 108 12.58 -21.40 -9.31
#